data_AF-A0A0K9NUY6-F1
#
_entry.id   AF-A0A0K9NUY6-F1
#
_cell.length_a   1.000
_cell.length_b   1.000
_cell.length_c   1.000
_cell.angle_alpha   90.00
_cell.angle_beta   90.00
_cell.angle_gamma   90.00
#
_symmetry.space_group_name_H-M   'P 1'
#
loop_
_entity.id
_entity.type
_entity.pdbx_description
1 polymer ?
#
loop_
_entity_poly.entity_id
_entity_poly.type
_entity_poly.pdbx_seq_one_letter_code
_entity_poly.pdbx_strand_id
1 'polypeptide(L)' 'MVISAVPSVEMVRFVYSGTKACMGALRLVRAYTGREKILKFEGCYLATPTPSSLKPAGVPKGATIH' A
#
# COMPACT_ATOMS: atom_id res chain seq x y z
N MET A 1 -16.10 14.75 12.50
CA MET A 1 -15.15 15.13 11.42
C MET A 1 -14.45 13.86 10.94
N VAL A 2 -13.87 13.76 9.73
CA VAL A 2 -13.39 12.47 9.15
C VAL A 2 -12.53 11.62 10.10
N ILE A 3 -11.65 12.23 10.89
CA ILE A 3 -10.80 11.56 11.89
C ILE A 3 -11.62 10.84 12.98
N SER A 4 -12.74 11.41 13.44
CA SER A 4 -13.58 10.79 14.47
C SER A 4 -14.33 9.54 13.98
N ALA A 5 -14.36 9.29 12.66
CA ALA A 5 -14.99 8.11 12.08
C ALA A 5 -14.06 6.87 12.06
N VAL A 6 -12.74 7.06 12.17
CA VAL A 6 -11.75 5.98 12.15
C VAL A 6 -10.77 6.18 13.32
N PRO A 7 -10.99 5.53 14.47
CA PRO A 7 -10.24 5.79 15.71
C PRO A 7 -8.73 5.56 15.65
N SER A 8 -8.24 4.81 14.66
CA SER A 8 -6.81 4.53 14.47
C SER A 8 -6.05 5.58 13.67
N VAL A 9 -6.72 6.62 13.18
CA VAL A 9 -6.13 7.66 12.33
C VAL A 9 -6.03 8.97 13.11
N GLU A 10 -4.82 9.48 13.29
CA GLU A 10 -4.58 10.76 13.99
C GLU A 10 -4.57 11.97 13.03
N MET A 11 -4.14 11.77 11.79
CA MET A 11 -4.00 12.82 10.78
C MET A 11 -4.49 12.34 9.41
N VAL A 12 -5.12 13.23 8.65
CA VAL A 12 -5.61 12.94 7.30
C VAL A 12 -5.00 13.89 6.28
N ARG A 13 -4.62 13.35 5.12
CA ARG A 13 -4.24 14.12 3.94
C ARG A 13 -5.26 13.87 2.83
N PHE A 14 -5.96 14.90 2.40
CA PHE A 14 -6.86 14.81 1.26
C PHE A 14 -6.09 14.76 -0.06
N VAL A 15 -6.55 13.90 -0.96
CA VAL A 15 -5.98 13.73 -2.30
C VAL A 15 -7.11 13.54 -3.30
N TYR A 16 -6.79 13.78 -4.57
CA TYR A 16 -7.77 13.83 -5.65
C TYR A 16 -8.31 12.45 -6.07
N SER A 17 -7.66 11.34 -5.70
CA SER A 17 -8.13 9.99 -6.02
C SER A 17 -7.57 8.92 -5.09
N GLY A 18 -8.26 7.79 -4.98
CA GLY A 18 -7.81 6.61 -4.24
C GLY A 18 -6.47 6.06 -4.73
N THR A 19 -6.21 6.14 -6.04
CA THR A 19 -4.91 5.78 -6.65
C THR A 19 -3.77 6.59 -6.05
N LYS A 20 -3.97 7.92 -5.93
CA LYS A 20 -2.96 8.82 -5.36
C LYS A 20 -2.83 8.64 -3.84
N ALA A 21 -3.91 8.27 -3.16
CA ALA A 21 -3.87 7.92 -1.74
C ALA A 21 -2.97 6.68 -1.51
N CYS A 22 -3.19 5.62 -2.29
CA CYS A 22 -2.40 4.39 -2.21
C CYS A 22 -0.93 4.62 -2.56
N MET A 23 -0.64 5.34 -3.64
CA MET A 23 0.74 5.67 -4.04
C MET A 23 1.46 6.51 -2.99
N GLY A 24 0.77 7.47 -2.37
CA GLY A 24 1.31 8.29 -1.28
C GLY A 24 1.61 7.46 -0.03
N ALA A 25 0.70 6.58 0.37
CA ALA A 25 0.88 5.68 1.51
C ALA A 25 2.07 4.73 1.28
N LEU A 26 2.20 4.17 0.07
CA LEU A 26 3.31 3.29 -0.29
C LEU A 26 4.68 3.98 -0.11
N ARG A 27 4.78 5.22 -0.61
CA ARG A 27 6.00 6.03 -0.48
C ARG A 27 6.29 6.35 0.98
N LEU A 28 5.26 6.68 1.76
CA LEU A 28 5.40 6.97 3.18
C LEU A 28 5.89 5.76 3.97
N VAL A 29 5.34 4.57 3.71
CA VAL A 29 5.78 3.32 4.37
C VAL A 29 7.22 2.99 4.02
N ARG A 30 7.62 3.14 2.75
CA ARG A 30 9.03 2.94 2.34
C ARG A 30 9.97 3.93 3.02
N ALA A 31 9.62 5.21 3.04
CA ALA A 31 10.42 6.25 3.70
C ALA A 31 10.52 6.04 5.22
N TYR A 32 9.45 5.56 5.86
CA TYR A 32 9.40 5.32 7.30
C TYR A 32 10.16 4.05 7.71
N THR A 33 10.00 2.96 6.95
CA THR A 33 10.58 1.65 7.31
C THR A 33 11.95 1.39 6.69
N GLY A 34 12.33 2.15 5.66
CA GLY A 34 13.54 1.90 4.86
C GLY A 34 13.49 0.62 4.02
N ARG A 35 12.33 -0.06 3.96
CA ARG A 35 12.17 -1.32 3.23
C ARG A 35 11.73 -1.06 1.80
N GLU A 36 12.38 -1.72 0.86
CA GLU A 36 11.98 -1.70 -0.54
C GLU A 36 10.75 -2.60 -0.79
N LYS A 37 10.74 -3.75 -0.10
CA LYS A 37 9.78 -4.85 -0.27
C LYS A 37 8.43 -4.57 0.40
N ILE A 38 7.34 -4.83 -0.32
CA ILE A 38 5.95 -4.65 0.11
C ILE A 38 5.13 -5.88 -0.26
N LEU A 39 4.41 -6.43 0.71
CA LEU A 39 3.51 -7.57 0.51
C LEU A 39 2.17 -7.10 -0.06
N LYS A 40 1.72 -7.72 -1.15
CA LYS A 40 0.40 -7.55 -1.75
C LYS A 40 -0.27 -8.90 -1.93
N PHE A 41 -1.55 -9.00 -1.59
CA PHE A 41 -2.32 -10.21 -1.88
C PHE A 41 -2.88 -10.20 -3.30
N GLU A 42 -2.91 -11.38 -3.91
CA GLU A 42 -3.51 -11.63 -5.21
C GLU A 42 -5.01 -11.31 -5.14
N GLY A 43 -5.54 -10.59 -6.14
CA GLY A 43 -6.93 -10.13 -6.15
C GLY A 43 -7.20 -8.80 -5.42
N CYS A 44 -6.24 -8.23 -4.68
CA CYS A 44 -6.42 -6.90 -4.09
C CYS A 44 -6.41 -5.79 -5.15
N TYR A 45 -7.54 -5.08 -5.26
CA TYR A 45 -7.65 -3.86 -6.06
C TYR A 45 -7.02 -2.66 -5.33
N LEU A 46 -5.71 -2.50 -5.49
CA LEU A 46 -5.01 -1.24 -5.21
C LEU A 46 -4.67 -0.57 -6.54
N ALA A 47 -5.18 0.64 -6.75
CA ALA A 47 -4.85 1.41 -7.94
C ALA A 47 -3.47 2.05 -7.77
N THR A 48 -2.38 1.37 -8.16
CA THR A 48 -1.03 1.91 -8.44
C THR A 48 -0.21 0.81 -9.14
N PRO A 49 0.58 1.13 -10.21
CA PRO A 49 1.29 0.11 -10.97
C PRO A 49 2.57 -0.34 -10.25
N THR A 50 2.74 -1.64 -10.13
CA THR A 50 4.02 -2.30 -9.88
C THR A 50 4.40 -3.08 -11.14
N PRO A 51 5.65 -2.99 -11.63
CA PRO A 51 6.11 -3.79 -12.77
C PRO A 51 5.98 -5.27 -12.44
N SER A 52 5.47 -6.03 -13.42
CA SER A 52 5.40 -7.50 -13.54
C SER A 52 5.81 -8.36 -12.35
N SER A 53 4.81 -8.99 -11.72
CA SER A 53 4.66 -10.43 -11.46
C SER A 53 5.90 -11.32 -11.26
N LEU A 54 6.91 -10.91 -10.49
CA LEU A 54 7.85 -11.88 -9.91
C LEU A 54 7.34 -12.30 -8.53
N LYS A 55 7.04 -13.59 -8.36
CA LYS A 55 6.82 -14.21 -7.05
C LYS A 55 8.19 -14.57 -6.48
N PRO A 56 8.76 -13.81 -5.52
CA PRO A 56 9.99 -14.25 -4.88
C PRO A 56 9.74 -15.55 -4.11
N ALA A 57 10.77 -16.40 -4.03
CA ALA A 57 10.70 -17.64 -3.26
C ALA A 57 10.44 -17.35 -1.78
N GLY A 58 9.48 -18.06 -1.16
CA GLY A 58 9.11 -17.91 0.25
C GLY A 58 7.84 -17.10 0.53
N VAL A 59 7.11 -16.66 -0.49
CA VAL A 59 5.83 -15.93 -0.31
C VAL A 59 4.66 -16.91 -0.19
N PRO A 60 3.71 -16.71 0.75
CA PRO A 60 2.51 -17.53 0.88
C PRO A 60 1.72 -17.60 -0.44
N LYS A 61 1.06 -18.74 -0.72
CA LYS A 61 0.19 -18.89 -1.89
C LYS A 61 -0.88 -17.78 -1.87
N GLY A 62 -0.99 -17.01 -2.96
CA GLY A 62 -1.91 -15.88 -3.07
C GLY A 62 -1.35 -14.55 -2.56
N ALA A 63 -0.05 -14.44 -2.28
CA ALA A 63 0.63 -13.17 -2.05
C ALA A 63 1.82 -12.98 -2.98
N THR A 64 2.16 -11.72 -3.23
CA THR A 64 3.25 -11.25 -4.09
C THR A 64 4.01 -10.18 -3.33
N ILE A 65 5.35 -10.23 -3.34
CA ILE A 65 6.18 -9.16 -2.79
C ILE A 65 6.65 -8.29 -3.95
N HIS A 66 6.44 -6.99 -3.83
CA HIS A 66 6.88 -5.95 -4.76
C HIS A 66 8.03 -5.13 -4.18
#